data_AF-F4BNV0-F1
#
_entry.id   AF-F4BNV0-F1
#
_cell.length_a   1.000
_cell.length_b   1.000
_cell.length_c   1.000
_cell.angle_alpha   90.00
_cell.angle_beta   90.00
_cell.angle_gamma   90.00
#
_symmetry.space_group_name_H-M   'P 1'
#
loop_
_entity.id
_entity.type
_entity.pdbx_description
1 polymer ?
#
loop_
_entity_poly.entity_id
_entity_poly.type
_entity_poly.pdbx_seq_one_letter_code
_entity_poly.pdbx_strand_id
1 'polypeptide(L)'
;MHPIYNLYWSSFQNIFIFLSITLTALLVASFLINKGKETSIKNLLLLWIPSLTTFITVISASFFSGILYDELNIPTDNLILFLMGYSTIIFFFHTGTVILNIFRSKKIVNLSSN
;
A
#
# COMPACT_ATOMS: atom_id res chain seq x y z
N MET A 1 28.11 -2.43 16.45
CA MET A 1 27.19 -3.37 15.77
C MET A 1 27.97 -4.21 14.78
N HIS A 2 27.72 -5.52 14.72
CA HIS A 2 28.37 -6.41 13.75
C HIS A 2 28.00 -5.98 12.30
N PRO A 3 28.94 -5.99 11.33
CA PRO A 3 28.69 -5.50 9.96
C PRO A 3 27.48 -6.12 9.25
N ILE A 4 27.16 -7.37 9.59
CA ILE A 4 25.98 -8.10 9.07
C ILE A 4 24.66 -7.41 9.44
N TYR A 5 24.54 -6.82 10.64
CA TYR A 5 23.30 -6.14 11.04
C TYR A 5 23.04 -4.88 10.22
N ASN A 6 24.10 -4.15 9.84
CA ASN A 6 23.96 -2.96 9.01
C ASN A 6 23.46 -3.31 7.59
N LEU A 7 23.98 -4.39 7.01
CA LEU A 7 23.53 -4.89 5.71
C LEU A 7 22.08 -5.38 5.77
N TYR A 8 21.73 -6.08 6.85
CA TYR A 8 20.36 -6.54 7.09
C TYR A 8 19.38 -5.36 7.18
N TRP A 9 19.66 -4.37 8.03
CA TRP A 9 18.80 -3.19 8.18
C TRP A 9 18.67 -2.38 6.91
N SER A 10 19.76 -2.17 6.17
CA SER A 10 19.72 -1.48 4.88
C SER A 10 18.86 -2.24 3.87
N SER A 11 18.96 -3.57 3.82
CA SER A 11 18.11 -4.40 2.96
C SER A 11 16.64 -4.28 3.36
N PHE A 12 16.37 -4.25 4.67
CA PHE A 12 15.02 -4.14 5.20
C PHE A 12 14.38 -2.78 4.91
N GLN A 13 15.13 -1.69 5.06
CA GLN A 13 14.72 -0.34 4.62
C GLN A 13 14.34 -0.33 3.13
N ASN A 14 15.15 -0.95 2.27
CA ASN A 14 14.88 -1.02 0.84
C ASN A 14 13.58 -1.76 0.51
N ILE A 15 13.24 -2.81 1.27
CA ILE A 15 11.95 -3.51 1.13
C ILE A 15 10.80 -2.55 1.45
N PHE A 16 10.87 -1.81 2.55
CA PHE A 16 9.84 -0.84 2.92
C PHE A 16 9.68 0.29 1.89
N ILE A 17 10.81 0.79 1.35
CA ILE A 17 10.80 1.80 0.28
C ILE A 17 10.09 1.25 -0.95
N PHE A 18 10.45 0.04 -1.39
CA PHE A 18 9.85 -0.61 -2.56
C PHE A 18 8.33 -0.83 -2.39
N LEU A 19 7.90 -1.33 -1.23
CA LEU A 19 6.47 -1.52 -0.93
C LEU A 19 5.71 -0.19 -0.91
N SER A 20 6.30 0.87 -0.34
CA SER A 20 5.72 2.21 -0.27
C SER A 20 5.56 2.83 -1.67
N ILE A 21 6.58 2.69 -2.53
CA ILE A 21 6.53 3.12 -3.93
C ILE A 21 5.44 2.35 -4.69
N THR A 22 5.36 1.04 -4.48
CA THR A 22 4.36 0.18 -5.14
C THR A 22 2.94 0.61 -4.78
N LEU A 23 2.65 0.86 -3.49
CA LEU A 23 1.35 1.39 -3.04
C LEU A 23 1.04 2.76 -3.65
N THR A 24 2.04 3.63 -3.72
CA THR A 24 1.90 4.97 -4.32
C THR A 24 1.59 4.87 -5.81
N ALA A 25 2.30 4.01 -6.54
CA ALA A 25 2.07 3.79 -7.96
C ALA A 25 0.65 3.25 -8.23
N LEU A 26 0.15 2.32 -7.40
CA LEU A 26 -1.21 1.80 -7.51
C LEU A 26 -2.26 2.88 -7.25
N LEU A 27 -2.06 3.73 -6.24
CA LEU A 27 -2.92 4.89 -5.98
C LEU A 27 -2.98 5.83 -7.19
N VAL A 28 -1.82 6.19 -7.74
CA VAL A 28 -1.72 7.08 -8.92
C VAL A 28 -2.39 6.44 -10.13
N ALA A 29 -2.15 5.15 -10.39
CA ALA A 29 -2.77 4.43 -11.49
C ALA A 29 -4.31 4.44 -11.37
N SER A 30 -4.84 4.23 -10.17
CA SER A 30 -6.27 4.33 -9.89
C SER A 30 -6.82 5.73 -10.23
N PHE A 31 -6.14 6.79 -9.79
CA PHE A 31 -6.54 8.17 -10.15
C PHE A 31 -6.54 8.45 -11.65
N LEU A 32 -5.51 7.98 -12.37
CA LEU A 32 -5.41 8.19 -13.82
C LEU A 32 -6.52 7.46 -14.58
N ILE A 33 -6.85 6.24 -14.18
CA ILE A 33 -7.91 5.43 -14.80
C ILE A 33 -9.29 6.06 -14.57
N ASN A 34 -9.52 6.65 -13.39
CA ASN A 34 -10.81 7.30 -13.06
C ASN A 34 -11.07 8.61 -13.82
N LYS A 35 -10.05 9.27 -14.36
CA LYS A 35 -10.25 10.54 -15.09
C LYS A 35 -10.92 10.37 -16.46
N GLY A 36 -10.90 9.16 -17.04
CA GLY A 36 -11.15 8.99 -18.48
C GLY A 36 -12.43 8.30 -18.90
N LYS A 37 -13.00 7.36 -18.13
CA LYS A 37 -14.06 6.44 -18.63
C LYS A 37 -14.94 5.88 -17.50
N GLU A 38 -16.07 5.29 -17.89
CA GLU A 38 -16.78 4.31 -17.06
C GLU A 38 -15.82 3.18 -16.67
N THR A 39 -15.34 3.22 -15.43
CA THR A 39 -14.45 2.19 -14.89
C THR A 39 -15.27 0.99 -14.47
N SER A 40 -15.13 -0.12 -15.20
CA SER A 40 -15.68 -1.42 -14.79
C SER A 40 -15.15 -1.80 -13.40
N ILE A 41 -16.03 -2.38 -12.57
CA ILE A 41 -15.68 -2.92 -11.24
C ILE A 41 -14.50 -3.90 -11.34
N LYS A 42 -14.41 -4.68 -12.42
CA LYS A 42 -13.29 -5.60 -12.64
C LYS A 42 -11.93 -4.88 -12.66
N ASN A 43 -11.85 -3.73 -13.31
CA ASN A 43 -10.60 -2.95 -13.38
C ASN A 43 -10.26 -2.31 -12.03
N LEU A 44 -11.27 -1.88 -11.27
CA LEU A 44 -11.07 -1.36 -9.91
C LEU A 44 -10.53 -2.43 -8.97
N LEU A 45 -11.07 -3.66 -9.04
CA LEU A 45 -10.57 -4.80 -8.25
C LEU A 45 -9.15 -5.21 -8.67
N LEU A 46 -8.84 -5.16 -9.98
CA LEU A 46 -7.50 -5.47 -10.48
C LEU A 46 -6.41 -4.55 -9.90
N LEU A 47 -6.76 -3.30 -9.56
CA LEU A 47 -5.84 -2.36 -8.91
C LEU A 47 -5.85 -2.52 -7.38
N TRP A 48 -7.01 -2.78 -6.80
CA TRP A 48 -7.16 -2.89 -5.35
C TRP A 48 -6.52 -4.15 -4.77
N ILE A 49 -6.64 -5.30 -5.45
CA ILE A 49 -6.08 -6.57 -4.95
C ILE A 49 -4.55 -6.49 -4.76
N PRO A 50 -3.75 -6.05 -5.75
CA PRO A 50 -2.31 -5.85 -5.54
C PRO A 50 -2.00 -4.86 -4.42
N SER A 51 -2.83 -3.83 -4.24
CA SER A 51 -2.65 -2.86 -3.16
C SER A 51 -2.89 -3.50 -1.79
N LEU A 52 -3.92 -4.33 -1.67
CA LEU A 52 -4.20 -5.09 -0.45
C LEU A 52 -3.06 -6.07 -0.14
N THR A 53 -2.61 -6.84 -1.13
CA THR A 53 -1.48 -7.76 -0.96
C THR A 53 -0.23 -7.02 -0.51
N THR A 54 0.11 -5.91 -1.16
CA THR A 54 1.27 -5.08 -0.80
C THR A 54 1.16 -4.55 0.63
N PHE A 55 -0.04 -4.10 1.04
CA PHE A 55 -0.26 -3.60 2.39
C PHE A 55 -0.16 -4.70 3.45
N ILE A 56 -0.69 -5.90 3.18
CA ILE A 56 -0.51 -7.07 4.04
C ILE A 56 0.99 -7.39 4.18
N THR A 57 1.76 -7.32 3.09
CA THR A 57 3.22 -7.50 3.16
C THR A 57 3.90 -6.46 4.05
N VAL A 58 3.47 -5.19 4.01
CA VAL A 58 3.96 -4.15 4.93
C VAL A 58 3.67 -4.52 6.38
N ILE A 59 2.43 -4.95 6.71
CA ILE A 59 2.07 -5.35 8.08
C ILE A 59 2.93 -6.52 8.55
N SER A 60 3.08 -7.57 7.74
CA SER A 60 3.89 -8.73 8.07
C SER A 60 5.37 -8.37 8.26
N ALA A 61 5.92 -7.52 7.39
CA ALA A 61 7.28 -7.03 7.51
C ALA A 61 7.44 -6.17 8.78
N SER A 62 6.47 -5.31 9.11
CA SER A 62 6.50 -4.51 10.34
C SER A 62 6.51 -5.39 11.58
N PHE A 63 5.68 -6.44 11.62
CA PHE A 63 5.66 -7.39 12.72
C PHE A 63 7.02 -8.09 12.89
N PHE A 64 7.60 -8.57 11.80
CA PHE A 64 8.92 -9.19 11.82
C PHE A 64 10.02 -8.22 12.29
N SER A 65 9.96 -6.96 11.86
CA SER A 65 10.89 -5.91 12.28
C SER A 65 10.83 -5.63 13.77
N GLY A 66 9.63 -5.64 14.36
CA GLY A 66 9.42 -5.45 15.80
C GLY A 66 10.13 -6.53 16.61
N ILE A 67 9.92 -7.81 16.24
CA ILE A 67 10.61 -8.94 16.88
C ILE A 67 12.13 -8.76 16.82
N LEU A 68 12.67 -8.35 15.67
CA LEU A 68 14.12 -8.14 15.51
C LEU A 68 14.66 -6.98 16.36
N TYR A 69 13.92 -5.89 16.50
CA TYR A 69 14.32 -4.79 17.39
C TYR A 69 14.38 -5.26 18.85
N ASP A 70 13.39 -6.03 19.28
CA ASP A 70 13.31 -6.56 20.64
C ASP A 70 14.44 -7.57 20.92
N GLU A 71 14.62 -8.56 20.04
CA GLU A 71 15.64 -9.61 20.20
C GLU A 71 17.07 -9.07 20.16
N LEU A 72 17.33 -8.06 19.33
CA LEU A 72 18.66 -7.48 19.18
C LEU A 72 18.90 -6.28 20.12
N ASN A 73 17.89 -5.86 20.87
CA ASN A 73 17.89 -4.66 21.70
C ASN A 73 18.38 -3.41 20.92
N ILE A 74 17.86 -3.24 19.70
CA ILE A 74 18.24 -2.19 18.77
C ILE A 74 17.16 -1.11 18.76
N PRO A 75 17.51 0.19 18.71
CA PRO A 75 16.52 1.25 18.54
C PRO A 75 15.74 1.08 17.23
N THR A 76 14.43 1.32 17.30
CA THR A 76 13.57 1.32 16.12
C THR A 76 14.08 2.30 15.06
N ASP A 77 14.12 1.86 13.81
CA ASP A 77 14.51 2.71 12.70
C ASP A 77 13.38 3.69 12.32
N ASN A 78 13.67 4.98 12.44
CA ASN A 78 12.72 6.06 12.16
C ASN A 78 12.22 6.04 10.70
N LEU A 79 13.06 5.63 9.74
CA LEU A 79 12.67 5.56 8.33
C LEU A 79 11.66 4.43 8.11
N ILE A 80 11.90 3.26 8.71
CA ILE A 80 10.95 2.13 8.62
C ILE A 80 9.61 2.50 9.26
N LEU A 81 9.64 3.15 10.44
CA LEU A 81 8.44 3.63 11.12
C LEU A 81 7.66 4.64 10.25
N PHE A 82 8.36 5.59 9.65
CA PHE A 82 7.78 6.56 8.73
C PHE A 82 7.15 5.87 7.51
N LEU A 83 7.85 4.93 6.87
CA LEU A 83 7.38 4.22 5.68
C LEU A 83 6.16 3.33 5.98
N MET A 84 6.09 2.73 7.18
CA MET A 84 4.92 2.00 7.64
C MET A 84 3.70 2.93 7.78
N GLY A 85 3.87 4.07 8.45
CA GLY A 85 2.82 5.07 8.61
C GLY A 85 2.35 5.63 7.26
N TYR A 86 3.30 5.97 6.40
CA TYR A 86 3.05 6.42 5.02
C TYR A 86 2.27 5.38 4.21
N SER A 87 2.72 4.13 4.20
CA SER A 87 2.06 3.02 3.49
C SER A 87 0.63 2.81 3.96
N THR A 88 0.40 2.95 5.27
CA THR A 88 -0.95 2.88 5.87
C THR A 88 -1.86 3.97 5.32
N ILE A 89 -1.39 5.22 5.35
CA ILE A 89 -2.15 6.37 4.84
C ILE A 89 -2.48 6.17 3.34
N ILE A 90 -1.48 5.82 2.52
CA ILE A 90 -1.66 5.61 1.08
C ILE A 90 -2.66 4.48 0.79
N PHE A 91 -2.57 3.37 1.51
CA PHE A 91 -3.51 2.26 1.33
C PHE A 91 -4.95 2.66 1.66
N PHE A 92 -5.18 3.42 2.74
CA PHE A 92 -6.52 3.91 3.07
C PHE A 92 -7.05 4.89 2.03
N PHE A 93 -6.23 5.81 1.53
CA PHE A 93 -6.61 6.68 0.43
C PHE A 93 -6.97 5.88 -0.82
N HIS A 94 -6.16 4.90 -1.19
CA HIS A 94 -6.42 4.05 -2.37
C HIS A 94 -7.70 3.23 -2.22
N THR A 95 -7.93 2.65 -1.03
CA THR A 95 -9.18 1.92 -0.75
C THR A 95 -10.38 2.86 -0.81
N GLY A 96 -10.28 4.06 -0.23
CA GLY A 96 -11.32 5.08 -0.29
C GLY A 96 -11.68 5.48 -1.71
N THR A 97 -10.68 5.69 -2.58
CA THR A 97 -10.94 6.02 -3.99
C THR A 97 -11.63 4.86 -4.71
N VAL A 98 -11.15 3.63 -4.55
CA VAL A 98 -11.77 2.44 -5.14
C VAL A 98 -13.25 2.32 -4.72
N ILE A 99 -13.55 2.44 -3.43
CA ILE A 99 -14.92 2.37 -2.89
C ILE A 99 -15.81 3.45 -3.52
N LEU A 100 -15.34 4.71 -3.55
CA LEU A 100 -16.09 5.82 -4.16
C LEU A 100 -16.41 5.56 -5.63
N ASN A 101 -15.48 4.98 -6.39
CA ASN A 101 -15.69 4.67 -7.81
C ASN A 101 -16.65 3.50 -8.03
N ILE A 102 -16.66 2.49 -7.15
CA ILE A 102 -17.65 1.42 -7.19
C ILE A 102 -19.07 2.01 -7.02
N PHE A 103 -19.25 2.92 -6.06
CA PHE A 103 -20.55 3.59 -5.87
C PHE A 103 -20.96 4.43 -7.08
N ARG A 104 -20.03 5.18 -7.68
CA ARG A 104 -20.29 5.96 -8.90
C ARG A 104 -20.67 5.08 -10.08
N SER A 105 -19.96 3.98 -10.30
CA SER A 105 -20.24 3.02 -11.37
C SER A 105 -21.65 2.43 -11.24
N LYS A 106 -22.07 2.01 -10.03
CA LYS A 106 -23.43 1.52 -9.78
C LYS A 106 -24.52 2.56 -10.05
N LYS A 107 -24.28 3.83 -9.69
CA LYS A 107 -25.24 4.92 -9.91
C LYS A 107 -25.49 5.17 -11.41
N ILE A 108 -24.44 5.09 -12.23
CA ILE A 108 -24.54 5.32 -13.69
C ILE A 108 -25.35 4.20 -14.36
N VAL A 109 -25.07 2.93 -14.03
CA VAL A 109 -25.79 1.79 -14.60
C VAL A 109 -27.29 1.89 -14.33
N ASN A 110 -27.69 2.25 -13.10
CA ASN A 110 -29.11 2.41 -12.74
C ASN A 110 -29.82 3.57 -13.47
N LEU A 111 -29.09 4.61 -13.90
CA LEU A 111 -29.65 5.71 -14.67
C LEU A 111 -29.82 5.38 -16.15
N SER A 112 -28.97 4.50 -16.71
CA SER A 112 -29.07 4.05 -18.10
C SER A 112 -30.14 2.99 -18.35
N SER A 113 -30.65 2.34 -17.30
CA SER A 113 -31.63 1.26 -17.39
C SER A 113 -33.09 1.71 -17.20
N ASN A 114 -33.32 3.01 -16.99
CA ASN A 114 -34.65 3.65 -16.88
C ASN A 114 -34.90 4.54 -18.09
#